data_AF-A0A1J1IAK7-F1
#
_entry.id   AF-A0A1J1IAK7-F1
#
_cell.length_a   1.000
_cell.length_b   1.000
_cell.length_c   1.000
_cell.angle_alpha   90.00
_cell.angle_beta   90.00
_cell.angle_gamma   90.00
#
_symmetry.space_group_name_H-M   'P 1'
#
loop_
_entity.id
_entity.type
_entity.pdbx_description
1 polymer ?
#
loop_
_entity_poly.entity_id
_entity_poly.type
_entity_poly.pdbx_seq_one_letter_code
_entity_poly.pdbx_strand_id
1 'polypeptide(L)'
;MEIPEETCTLNTVKSVALKKSVELLLLSIEEKGNQNSGHTESLILEELLSLSDLLGEVVERALDLVDNNTTIKLFRSQQTGREIFELHGERIYHFFPKLPYCVCRSFHSQVIRGEEYCCKHYLAARIAKALNKVEIIEKPHIEFPVNFVENTEIQLSENGLKYIAEDAKCFQSTAYIKKDFFKNFHFRPPSNLEVISFGVNLLSFAELLTAFIDNNLSNMNIVYYHEKNCILFNCTQIDSNDGNEDNEDGEECGEIITEYFIQTKHSVEPVDFTVQSPSLLNSIILDAYEFQEILNDFDRTIDALEIKINQHKMTLKTVGTLQCTATSNFPANSEVFNKFECYEPSKFCYKFTYFKVMLKGLAVSSKISLTTHVDGMVKVQLLTKSDEDQDTAAYIEYFMLPNLPDEDFDNENDEII
;
A
#
# COMPACT_ATOMS: atom_id res chain seq x y z
N MET A 1 32.56 -19.65 -22.24
CA MET A 1 31.70 -19.06 -23.28
C MET A 1 31.19 -17.75 -22.70
N GLU A 2 31.83 -16.67 -23.07
CA GLU A 2 31.46 -15.30 -22.67
C GLU A 2 30.18 -14.92 -23.41
N ILE A 3 29.16 -14.45 -22.68
CA ILE A 3 27.97 -13.81 -23.24
C ILE A 3 28.30 -12.31 -23.31
N PRO A 4 28.12 -11.62 -24.46
CA PRO A 4 28.60 -10.26 -24.62
C PRO A 4 27.73 -9.24 -23.88
N GLU A 5 28.38 -8.41 -23.04
CA GLU A 5 27.82 -7.30 -22.26
C GLU A 5 27.13 -6.20 -23.10
N GLU A 6 27.28 -6.21 -24.43
CA GLU A 6 26.69 -5.21 -25.34
C GLU A 6 25.20 -5.43 -25.65
N THR A 7 24.62 -6.59 -25.33
CA THR A 7 23.20 -6.90 -25.63
C THR A 7 22.22 -6.36 -24.59
N CYS A 8 22.67 -6.11 -23.36
CA CYS A 8 21.80 -5.62 -22.28
C CYS A 8 21.46 -4.13 -22.46
N THR A 9 22.42 -3.30 -22.85
CA THR A 9 22.26 -1.84 -23.01
C THR A 9 21.38 -1.47 -24.21
N LEU A 10 21.47 -2.19 -25.33
CA LEU A 10 20.64 -1.94 -26.51
C LEU A 10 19.14 -2.25 -26.28
N ASN A 11 18.84 -3.30 -25.51
CA ASN A 11 17.46 -3.66 -25.18
C ASN A 11 16.82 -2.68 -24.18
N THR A 12 17.60 -2.12 -23.24
CA THR A 12 17.12 -1.08 -22.33
C THR A 12 16.85 0.24 -23.06
N VAL A 13 17.71 0.65 -24.00
CA VAL A 13 17.52 1.88 -24.79
C VAL A 13 16.33 1.76 -25.75
N LYS A 14 16.18 0.61 -26.43
CA LYS A 14 15.01 0.33 -27.27
C LYS A 14 13.71 0.29 -26.46
N SER A 15 13.71 -0.28 -25.25
CA SER A 15 12.50 -0.29 -24.41
C SER A 15 12.13 1.13 -23.96
N VAL A 16 13.07 1.96 -23.53
CA VAL A 16 12.79 3.36 -23.12
C VAL A 16 12.26 4.20 -24.28
N ALA A 17 12.83 4.04 -25.49
CA ALA A 17 12.34 4.73 -26.68
C ALA A 17 10.92 4.28 -27.07
N LEU A 18 10.64 2.98 -27.02
CA LEU A 18 9.31 2.42 -27.27
C LEU A 18 8.27 2.95 -26.26
N LYS A 19 8.60 2.95 -24.96
CA LYS A 19 7.72 3.51 -23.90
C LYS A 19 7.36 4.97 -24.17
N LYS A 20 8.36 5.77 -24.56
CA LYS A 20 8.16 7.19 -24.86
C LYS A 20 7.30 7.41 -26.11
N SER A 21 7.53 6.61 -27.16
CA SER A 21 6.72 6.69 -28.39
C SER A 21 5.27 6.28 -28.16
N VAL A 22 5.03 5.23 -27.38
CA VAL A 22 3.67 4.76 -27.06
C VAL A 22 2.92 5.79 -26.22
N GLU A 23 3.53 6.37 -25.18
CA GLU A 23 2.86 7.43 -24.40
C GLU A 23 2.62 8.70 -25.22
N LEU A 24 3.55 9.09 -26.10
CA LEU A 24 3.34 10.25 -26.98
C LEU A 24 2.17 10.03 -27.94
N LEU A 25 2.03 8.82 -28.49
CA LEU A 25 0.89 8.47 -29.35
C LEU A 25 -0.42 8.45 -28.55
N LEU A 26 -0.44 7.85 -27.37
CA LEU A 26 -1.63 7.84 -26.52
C LEU A 26 -2.06 9.25 -26.09
N LEU A 27 -1.10 10.13 -25.75
CA LEU A 27 -1.38 11.53 -25.43
C LEU A 27 -1.88 12.31 -26.65
N SER A 28 -1.29 12.11 -27.84
CA SER A 28 -1.75 12.74 -29.08
C SER A 28 -3.20 12.34 -29.42
N ILE A 29 -3.52 11.06 -29.25
CA ILE A 29 -4.86 10.51 -29.46
C ILE A 29 -5.86 11.09 -28.43
N GLU A 30 -5.47 11.23 -27.16
CA GLU A 30 -6.29 11.86 -26.13
C GLU A 30 -6.51 13.37 -26.35
N GLU A 31 -5.48 14.10 -26.80
CA GLU A 31 -5.58 15.52 -27.14
C GLU A 31 -6.51 15.76 -28.33
N LYS A 32 -6.40 14.91 -29.36
CA LYS A 32 -7.26 14.99 -30.54
C LYS A 32 -8.70 14.57 -30.24
N GLY A 33 -8.90 13.53 -29.41
CA GLY A 33 -10.22 13.09 -28.95
C GLY A 33 -11.02 14.16 -28.20
N ASN A 34 -10.35 15.11 -27.56
CA ASN A 34 -10.99 16.27 -26.91
C ASN A 34 -11.38 17.39 -27.90
N GLN A 35 -10.88 17.36 -29.14
CA GLN A 35 -11.21 18.34 -30.19
C GLN A 35 -12.30 17.78 -31.11
N ASN A 36 -13.56 18.03 -30.75
CA ASN A 36 -14.76 17.61 -31.51
C ASN A 36 -14.80 18.24 -32.92
N SER A 37 -14.26 17.55 -33.92
CA SER A 37 -14.47 17.89 -35.35
C SER A 37 -14.58 16.61 -36.18
N GLY A 38 -15.40 16.57 -37.23
CA GLY A 38 -15.58 15.36 -38.06
C GLY A 38 -14.32 14.89 -38.80
N HIS A 39 -13.24 15.68 -38.79
CA HIS A 39 -11.91 15.28 -39.28
C HIS A 39 -11.07 14.51 -38.24
N THR A 40 -11.53 14.42 -36.99
CA THR A 40 -10.80 13.80 -35.89
C THR A 40 -10.80 12.26 -35.98
N GLU A 41 -11.87 11.63 -36.49
CA GLU A 41 -11.98 10.15 -36.57
C GLU A 41 -10.92 9.52 -37.51
N SER A 42 -10.66 10.14 -38.66
CA SER A 42 -9.65 9.65 -39.61
C SER A 42 -8.22 9.77 -39.06
N LEU A 43 -7.95 10.82 -38.27
CA LEU A 43 -6.65 11.06 -37.65
C LEU A 43 -6.41 10.12 -36.46
N ILE A 44 -7.44 9.85 -35.67
CA ILE A 44 -7.39 8.85 -34.60
C ILE A 44 -7.16 7.45 -35.20
N LEU A 45 -7.75 7.13 -36.35
CA LEU A 45 -7.52 5.86 -37.05
C LEU A 45 -6.05 5.66 -37.47
N GLU A 46 -5.39 6.70 -38.02
CA GLU A 46 -3.98 6.65 -38.40
C GLU A 46 -3.06 6.41 -37.18
N GLU A 47 -3.37 7.02 -36.05
CA GLU A 47 -2.60 6.84 -34.82
C GLU A 47 -2.88 5.51 -34.12
N LEU A 48 -4.11 4.98 -34.23
CA LEU A 48 -4.46 3.62 -33.79
C LEU A 48 -3.78 2.55 -34.65
N LEU A 49 -3.65 2.78 -35.96
CA LEU A 49 -2.85 1.92 -36.85
C LEU A 49 -1.38 1.96 -36.45
N SER A 50 -0.84 3.16 -36.16
CA SER A 50 0.54 3.32 -35.68
C SER A 50 0.77 2.63 -34.32
N LEU A 51 -0.23 2.64 -33.44
CA LEU A 51 -0.21 1.86 -32.18
C LEU A 51 -0.26 0.36 -32.44
N SER A 52 -1.07 -0.09 -33.39
CA SER A 52 -1.16 -1.51 -33.79
C SER A 52 0.17 -2.01 -34.33
N ASP A 53 0.85 -1.20 -35.15
CA ASP A 53 2.19 -1.53 -35.66
C ASP A 53 3.26 -1.64 -34.54
N LEU A 54 3.08 -0.91 -33.43
CA LEU A 54 4.02 -0.87 -32.30
C LEU A 54 3.73 -1.90 -31.20
N LEU A 55 2.46 -2.21 -30.94
CA LEU A 55 2.00 -3.03 -29.82
C LEU A 55 1.36 -4.36 -30.27
N GLY A 56 1.15 -4.54 -31.56
CA GLY A 56 0.63 -5.77 -32.17
C GLY A 56 -0.77 -6.15 -31.69
N GLU A 57 -1.00 -7.46 -31.52
CA GLU A 57 -2.30 -8.06 -31.18
C GLU A 57 -2.90 -7.58 -29.83
N VAL A 58 -2.14 -6.84 -29.01
CA VAL A 58 -2.67 -6.20 -27.79
C VAL A 58 -3.70 -5.12 -28.13
N VAL A 59 -3.50 -4.40 -29.25
CA VAL A 59 -4.38 -3.30 -29.67
C VAL A 59 -5.72 -3.82 -30.14
N GLU A 60 -5.72 -4.89 -30.95
CA GLU A 60 -6.95 -5.55 -31.42
C GLU A 60 -7.79 -6.05 -30.25
N ARG A 61 -7.15 -6.76 -29.30
CA ARG A 61 -7.82 -7.22 -28.07
C ARG A 61 -8.33 -6.08 -27.18
N ALA A 62 -7.70 -4.91 -27.23
CA ALA A 62 -8.14 -3.73 -26.50
C ALA A 62 -9.36 -3.08 -27.18
N LEU A 63 -9.34 -2.95 -28.51
CA LEU A 63 -10.47 -2.43 -29.31
C LEU A 63 -11.70 -3.32 -29.17
N ASP A 64 -11.52 -4.64 -29.16
CA ASP A 64 -12.60 -5.60 -28.90
C ASP A 64 -13.29 -5.33 -27.54
N LEU A 65 -12.54 -4.96 -26.50
CA LEU A 65 -13.13 -4.61 -25.20
C LEU A 65 -13.91 -3.30 -25.26
N VAL A 66 -13.46 -2.34 -26.06
CA VAL A 66 -14.14 -1.05 -26.25
C VAL A 66 -15.44 -1.21 -27.04
N ASP A 67 -15.46 -2.12 -28.02
CA ASP A 67 -16.61 -2.32 -28.90
C ASP A 67 -17.66 -3.31 -28.35
N ASN A 68 -17.26 -4.31 -27.57
CA ASN A 68 -18.15 -5.36 -27.05
C ASN A 68 -18.97 -5.00 -25.78
N ASN A 69 -19.35 -3.72 -25.60
CA ASN A 69 -20.20 -3.24 -24.48
C ASN A 69 -19.65 -3.46 -23.05
N THR A 70 -18.32 -3.54 -22.89
CA THR A 70 -17.69 -3.45 -21.57
C THR A 70 -17.92 -2.04 -21.03
N THR A 71 -18.66 -1.88 -19.92
CA THR A 71 -18.89 -0.54 -19.35
C THR A 71 -17.58 -0.01 -18.77
N ILE A 72 -17.02 1.03 -19.41
CA ILE A 72 -15.83 1.72 -18.93
C ILE A 72 -16.27 3.05 -18.30
N LYS A 73 -16.08 3.16 -17.00
CA LYS A 73 -16.39 4.37 -16.23
C LYS A 73 -15.11 5.12 -15.91
N LEU A 74 -15.15 6.45 -16.01
CA LEU A 74 -14.09 7.35 -15.59
C LEU A 74 -14.59 8.17 -14.41
N PHE A 75 -14.12 7.86 -13.21
CA PHE A 75 -14.38 8.68 -12.04
C PHE A 75 -13.45 9.88 -12.03
N ARG A 76 -14.01 11.09 -11.97
CA ARG A 76 -13.26 12.35 -11.85
C ARG A 76 -13.61 13.06 -10.55
N SER A 77 -12.60 13.36 -9.75
CA SER A 77 -12.76 14.14 -8.52
C SER A 77 -12.88 15.63 -8.86
N GLN A 78 -13.99 16.25 -8.45
CA GLN A 78 -14.23 17.69 -8.68
C GLN A 78 -13.26 18.58 -7.90
N GLN A 79 -12.76 18.11 -6.75
CA GLN A 79 -11.86 18.89 -5.90
C GLN A 79 -10.38 18.70 -6.22
N THR A 80 -9.97 17.48 -6.60
CA THR A 80 -8.56 17.14 -6.78
C THR A 80 -8.14 16.98 -8.24
N GLY A 81 -9.10 16.92 -9.17
CA GLY A 81 -8.85 16.60 -10.58
C GLY A 81 -8.34 15.17 -10.81
N ARG A 82 -8.31 14.32 -9.77
CA ARG A 82 -7.90 12.92 -9.90
C ARG A 82 -8.89 12.14 -10.76
N GLU A 83 -8.33 11.26 -11.58
CA GLU A 83 -9.06 10.44 -12.53
C GLU A 83 -8.74 8.97 -12.30
N ILE A 84 -9.76 8.11 -12.27
CA ILE A 84 -9.62 6.66 -12.14
C ILE A 84 -10.59 5.98 -13.11
N PHE A 85 -10.10 4.97 -13.80
CA PHE A 85 -10.94 4.12 -14.63
C PHE A 85 -11.45 2.90 -13.87
N GLU A 86 -12.65 2.49 -14.21
CA GLU A 86 -13.28 1.24 -13.80
C GLU A 86 -13.79 0.52 -15.05
N LEU A 87 -13.26 -0.67 -15.34
CA LEU A 87 -13.61 -1.47 -16.52
C LEU A 87 -14.25 -2.77 -16.07
N HIS A 88 -15.47 -3.03 -16.55
CA HIS A 88 -16.29 -4.20 -16.17
C HIS A 88 -16.13 -5.36 -17.16
N GLY A 89 -15.14 -6.23 -16.95
CA GLY A 89 -14.96 -7.45 -17.74
C GLY A 89 -15.53 -8.70 -17.05
N GLU A 90 -14.77 -9.81 -17.06
CA GLU A 90 -15.05 -10.98 -16.19
C GLU A 90 -15.08 -10.62 -14.69
N ARG A 91 -14.40 -9.53 -14.34
CA ARG A 91 -14.37 -8.87 -13.03
C ARG A 91 -14.16 -7.37 -13.23
N ILE A 92 -14.27 -6.60 -12.15
CA ILE A 92 -14.05 -5.15 -12.17
C ILE A 92 -12.55 -4.86 -12.08
N TYR A 93 -12.04 -4.06 -13.00
CA TYR A 93 -10.65 -3.61 -13.04
C TYR A 93 -10.56 -2.11 -12.76
N HIS A 94 -9.75 -1.71 -11.79
CA HIS A 94 -9.45 -0.31 -11.50
C HIS A 94 -8.02 0.05 -11.87
N PHE A 95 -7.80 1.20 -12.50
CA PHE A 95 -6.46 1.65 -12.86
C PHE A 95 -6.40 3.16 -13.07
N PHE A 96 -5.20 3.72 -12.89
CA PHE A 96 -4.95 5.16 -13.02
C PHE A 96 -4.51 5.52 -14.45
N PRO A 97 -5.00 6.63 -15.04
CA PRO A 97 -4.67 7.00 -16.43
C PRO A 97 -3.17 7.17 -16.72
N LYS A 98 -2.39 7.52 -15.69
CA LYS A 98 -0.94 7.81 -15.80
C LYS A 98 -0.05 6.65 -15.34
N LEU A 99 -0.64 5.52 -14.92
CA LEU A 99 0.11 4.35 -14.45
C LEU A 99 -0.34 3.12 -15.25
N PRO A 100 0.53 2.54 -16.11
CA PRO A 100 0.25 1.31 -16.82
C PRO A 100 0.35 0.12 -15.85
N TYR A 101 -0.62 0.00 -14.95
CA TYR A 101 -0.76 -1.10 -13.99
C TYR A 101 -2.17 -1.68 -14.07
N CYS A 102 -2.27 -3.01 -14.08
CA CYS A 102 -3.55 -3.70 -14.08
C CYS A 102 -3.42 -5.05 -13.37
N VAL A 103 -4.43 -5.43 -12.58
CA VAL A 103 -4.49 -6.72 -11.88
C VAL A 103 -4.82 -7.92 -12.80
N CYS A 104 -4.82 -7.74 -14.11
CA CYS A 104 -5.19 -8.80 -15.04
C CYS A 104 -4.06 -9.80 -15.30
N ARG A 105 -4.41 -11.04 -15.63
CA ARG A 105 -3.45 -12.12 -15.90
C ARG A 105 -2.41 -11.73 -16.95
N SER A 106 -2.83 -11.11 -18.05
CA SER A 106 -1.92 -10.63 -19.11
C SER A 106 -0.90 -9.59 -18.62
N PHE A 107 -1.27 -8.73 -17.67
CA PHE A 107 -0.33 -7.75 -17.12
C PHE A 107 0.79 -8.45 -16.35
N HIS A 108 0.40 -9.41 -15.48
CA HIS A 108 1.36 -10.18 -14.68
C HIS A 108 2.24 -11.10 -15.54
N SER A 109 1.66 -11.74 -16.55
CA SER A 109 2.38 -12.72 -17.37
C SER A 109 3.16 -12.12 -18.54
N GLN A 110 2.71 -11.01 -19.13
CA GLN A 110 3.29 -10.47 -20.38
C GLN A 110 3.96 -9.10 -20.16
N VAL A 111 3.38 -8.23 -19.32
CA VAL A 111 3.91 -6.86 -19.13
C VAL A 111 5.06 -6.82 -18.12
N ILE A 112 4.93 -7.50 -16.98
CA ILE A 112 6.00 -7.55 -15.96
C ILE A 112 7.26 -8.24 -16.52
N ARG A 113 7.09 -9.23 -17.41
CA ARG A 113 8.20 -9.94 -18.06
C ARG A 113 8.87 -9.13 -19.18
N GLY A 114 8.33 -7.96 -19.52
CA GLY A 114 8.85 -7.10 -20.58
C GLY A 114 8.56 -7.61 -21.99
N GLU A 115 7.63 -8.55 -22.14
CA GLU A 115 7.20 -9.09 -23.44
C GLU A 115 6.19 -8.15 -24.11
N GLU A 116 5.32 -7.50 -23.33
CA GLU A 116 4.37 -6.47 -23.78
C GLU A 116 4.56 -5.16 -22.99
N TYR A 117 4.21 -4.01 -23.57
CA TYR A 117 4.29 -2.71 -22.89
C TYR A 117 3.18 -2.51 -21.85
N CYS A 118 1.96 -2.94 -22.18
CA CYS A 118 0.79 -2.79 -21.34
C CYS A 118 -0.23 -3.88 -21.67
N CYS A 119 -1.17 -4.15 -20.76
CA CYS A 119 -2.21 -5.13 -21.03
C CYS A 119 -3.36 -4.52 -21.84
N LYS A 120 -4.20 -5.39 -22.43
CA LYS A 120 -5.40 -4.99 -23.16
C LYS A 120 -6.36 -4.10 -22.36
N HIS A 121 -6.48 -4.27 -21.03
CA HIS A 121 -7.43 -3.49 -20.21
C HIS A 121 -6.97 -2.04 -20.00
N TYR A 122 -5.68 -1.83 -19.69
CA TYR A 122 -5.11 -0.49 -19.60
C TYR A 122 -5.24 0.24 -20.93
N LEU A 123 -4.89 -0.44 -22.02
CA LEU A 123 -4.97 0.12 -23.36
C LEU A 123 -6.41 0.42 -23.78
N ALA A 124 -7.35 -0.50 -23.53
CA ALA A 124 -8.77 -0.34 -23.86
C ALA A 124 -9.36 0.93 -23.23
N ALA A 125 -9.01 1.23 -21.99
CA ALA A 125 -9.55 2.39 -21.31
C ALA A 125 -8.93 3.72 -21.73
N ARG A 126 -7.63 3.75 -22.06
CA ARG A 126 -6.99 4.92 -22.69
C ARG A 126 -7.63 5.19 -24.06
N ILE A 127 -7.83 4.15 -24.87
CA ILE A 127 -8.50 4.24 -26.18
C ILE A 127 -9.96 4.68 -26.01
N ALA A 128 -10.71 4.09 -25.08
CA ALA A 128 -12.11 4.45 -24.85
C ALA A 128 -12.27 5.91 -24.43
N LYS A 129 -11.36 6.42 -23.58
CA LYS A 129 -11.35 7.84 -23.20
C LYS A 129 -11.13 8.74 -24.41
N ALA A 130 -10.19 8.38 -25.29
CA ALA A 130 -9.93 9.16 -26.50
C ALA A 130 -11.08 9.10 -27.52
N LEU A 131 -11.76 7.97 -27.63
CA LEU A 131 -12.93 7.79 -28.48
C LEU A 131 -14.23 8.35 -27.86
N ASN A 132 -14.17 8.99 -26.69
CA ASN A 132 -15.33 9.45 -25.93
C ASN A 132 -16.37 8.34 -25.66
N LYS A 133 -15.91 7.09 -25.53
CA LYS A 133 -16.72 5.89 -25.22
C LYS A 133 -16.72 5.55 -23.72
N VAL A 134 -16.40 6.50 -22.86
CA VAL A 134 -16.37 6.31 -21.38
C VAL A 134 -17.51 7.06 -20.71
N GLU A 135 -18.11 6.45 -19.69
CA GLU A 135 -19.08 7.13 -18.82
C GLU A 135 -18.32 7.94 -17.76
N ILE A 136 -18.35 9.27 -17.88
CA ILE A 136 -17.69 10.16 -16.92
C ILE A 136 -18.60 10.37 -15.71
N ILE A 137 -18.12 9.97 -14.53
CA ILE A 137 -18.83 10.13 -13.26
C ILE A 137 -18.05 11.12 -12.40
N GLU A 138 -18.63 12.31 -12.21
CA GLU A 138 -18.05 13.29 -11.30
C GLU A 138 -18.44 12.99 -9.85
N LYS A 139 -17.45 12.94 -8.96
CA LYS A 139 -17.66 12.80 -7.52
C LYS A 139 -16.95 13.94 -6.77
N PRO A 140 -17.50 14.41 -5.64
CA PRO A 140 -16.81 15.40 -4.81
C PRO A 140 -15.44 14.87 -4.35
N HIS A 141 -15.40 13.62 -3.90
CA HIS A 141 -14.19 12.85 -3.59
C HIS A 141 -14.27 11.45 -4.20
N ILE A 142 -13.13 10.93 -4.66
CA ILE A 142 -12.99 9.51 -4.99
C ILE A 142 -12.33 8.84 -3.78
N GLU A 143 -13.13 8.18 -2.96
CA GLU A 143 -12.64 7.37 -1.85
C GLU A 143 -12.42 5.93 -2.33
N PHE A 144 -11.16 5.53 -2.43
CA PHE A 144 -10.75 4.13 -2.28
C PHE A 144 -9.98 4.03 -0.95
N PRO A 145 -9.87 2.83 -0.34
CA PRO A 145 -9.05 2.64 0.85
C PRO A 145 -7.69 3.25 0.58
N VAL A 146 -7.22 4.09 1.50
CA VAL A 146 -5.89 4.70 1.46
C VAL A 146 -4.88 3.56 1.40
N ASN A 147 -4.46 3.19 0.19
CA ASN A 147 -3.34 2.29 -0.03
C ASN A 147 -2.10 3.10 0.26
N PHE A 148 -1.72 3.07 1.53
CA PHE A 148 -0.43 3.54 1.99
C PHE A 148 0.68 2.80 1.23
N VAL A 149 1.61 3.59 0.68
CA VAL A 149 2.82 3.26 -0.11
C VAL A 149 2.69 2.06 -1.05
N GLU A 150 2.62 2.36 -2.35
CA GLU A 150 2.73 1.36 -3.43
C GLU A 150 4.01 0.51 -3.35
N ASN A 151 5.00 0.92 -2.53
CA ASN A 151 6.29 0.26 -2.32
C ASN A 151 6.61 0.15 -0.82
N THR A 152 6.64 -1.04 -0.26
CA THR A 152 7.13 -1.31 1.10
C THR A 152 8.53 -1.87 1.01
N GLU A 153 9.44 -1.35 1.81
CA GLU A 153 10.79 -1.89 1.96
C GLU A 153 10.76 -3.07 2.93
N ILE A 154 11.38 -4.19 2.57
CA ILE A 154 11.53 -5.35 3.44
C ILE A 154 13.01 -5.52 3.75
N GLN A 155 13.34 -5.56 5.04
CA GLN A 155 14.66 -5.89 5.55
C GLN A 155 14.66 -7.30 6.15
N LEU A 156 15.45 -8.19 5.58
CA LEU A 156 15.70 -9.55 6.06
C LEU A 156 17.00 -9.59 6.88
N SER A 157 16.96 -10.21 8.04
CA SER A 157 18.14 -10.45 8.89
C SER A 157 18.09 -11.85 9.50
N GLU A 158 19.14 -12.25 10.21
CA GLU A 158 19.15 -13.51 10.97
C GLU A 158 18.08 -13.55 12.08
N ASN A 159 17.63 -12.38 12.56
CA ASN A 159 16.68 -12.27 13.66
C ASN A 159 15.21 -12.23 13.22
N GLY A 160 14.94 -11.99 11.94
CA GLY A 160 13.57 -11.92 11.41
C GLY A 160 13.42 -10.98 10.21
N LEU A 161 12.15 -10.65 9.92
CA LEU A 161 11.73 -9.73 8.86
C LEU A 161 11.24 -8.42 9.43
N LYS A 162 11.66 -7.31 8.84
CA LYS A 162 11.16 -5.97 9.12
C LYS A 162 10.56 -5.37 7.85
N TYR A 163 9.28 -5.04 7.91
CA TYR A 163 8.57 -4.31 6.86
C TYR A 163 8.59 -2.83 7.22
N ILE A 164 8.94 -1.97 6.26
CA ILE A 164 9.03 -0.53 6.44
C ILE A 164 8.28 0.14 5.31
N ALA A 165 7.30 0.96 5.65
CA ALA A 165 6.57 1.76 4.68
C ALA A 165 6.60 3.23 5.11
N GLU A 166 6.98 4.11 4.17
CA GLU A 166 7.22 5.53 4.44
C GLU A 166 6.37 6.43 3.54
N ASP A 167 5.88 7.53 4.10
CA ASP A 167 5.23 8.59 3.34
C ASP A 167 5.90 9.94 3.61
N ALA A 168 6.27 10.60 2.53
CA ALA A 168 6.84 11.95 2.48
C ALA A 168 7.97 12.23 3.50
N LYS A 169 8.65 11.19 4.01
CA LYS A 169 9.67 11.25 5.07
C LYS A 169 9.18 11.89 6.38
N CYS A 170 7.87 12.00 6.58
CA CYS A 170 7.27 12.54 7.81
C CYS A 170 6.41 11.50 8.55
N PHE A 171 6.17 10.36 7.90
CA PHE A 171 5.53 9.21 8.49
C PHE A 171 6.28 7.95 8.09
N GLN A 172 6.49 7.05 9.04
CA GLN A 172 7.02 5.71 8.81
C GLN A 172 6.23 4.70 9.63
N SER A 173 5.79 3.61 9.01
CA SER A 173 5.31 2.43 9.70
C SER A 173 6.31 1.30 9.56
N THR A 174 6.53 0.59 10.65
CA THR A 174 7.43 -0.56 10.72
C THR A 174 6.69 -1.72 11.34
N ALA A 175 6.70 -2.89 10.71
CA ALA A 175 6.24 -4.13 11.33
C ALA A 175 7.41 -5.11 11.43
N TYR A 176 7.71 -5.58 12.64
CA TYR A 176 8.81 -6.51 12.88
C TYR A 176 8.29 -7.88 13.30
N ILE A 177 8.62 -8.89 12.50
CA ILE A 177 8.28 -10.28 12.73
C ILE A 177 9.57 -11.03 13.05
N LYS A 178 9.71 -11.43 14.31
CA LYS A 178 10.86 -12.22 14.78
C LYS A 178 10.90 -13.59 14.12
N LYS A 179 12.09 -14.18 14.01
CA LYS A 179 12.28 -15.54 13.49
C LYS A 179 11.44 -16.60 14.23
N ASP A 180 11.11 -16.35 15.51
CA ASP A 180 10.35 -17.26 16.36
C ASP A 180 8.88 -17.43 15.90
N PHE A 181 8.37 -16.51 15.08
CA PHE A 181 7.06 -16.65 14.41
C PHE A 181 7.07 -17.66 13.26
N PHE A 182 8.25 -18.16 12.85
CA PHE A 182 8.38 -19.09 11.74
C PHE A 182 8.77 -20.46 12.26
N LYS A 183 8.04 -21.48 11.81
CA LYS A 183 8.41 -22.89 12.07
C LYS A 183 9.81 -23.22 11.54
N ASN A 184 10.17 -22.69 10.37
CA ASN A 184 11.49 -22.79 9.78
C ASN A 184 11.92 -21.42 9.24
N PHE A 185 13.06 -20.92 9.69
CA PHE A 185 13.65 -19.67 9.19
C PHE A 185 15.12 -19.88 8.83
N HIS A 186 15.47 -19.59 7.57
CA HIS A 186 16.84 -19.75 7.07
C HIS A 186 17.29 -18.49 6.34
N PHE A 187 18.30 -17.82 6.90
CA PHE A 187 18.92 -16.66 6.29
C PHE A 187 20.29 -17.04 5.72
N ARG A 188 20.47 -16.89 4.40
CA ARG A 188 21.70 -17.24 3.67
C ARG A 188 22.09 -16.11 2.72
N PRO A 189 22.76 -15.06 3.21
CA PRO A 189 23.07 -13.90 2.40
C PRO A 189 24.22 -14.18 1.40
N PRO A 190 24.20 -13.57 0.20
CA PRO A 190 25.20 -13.81 -0.86
C PRO A 190 26.57 -13.17 -0.58
N SER A 191 26.61 -12.18 0.29
CA SER A 191 27.81 -11.56 0.87
C SER A 191 27.65 -11.65 2.39
N ASN A 192 28.69 -11.49 3.23
CA ASN A 192 28.55 -11.47 4.70
C ASN A 192 27.76 -10.24 5.24
N LEU A 193 26.69 -9.84 4.55
CA LEU A 193 25.75 -8.81 4.92
C LEU A 193 24.88 -9.33 6.05
N GLU A 194 24.76 -8.53 7.10
CA GLU A 194 23.87 -8.81 8.23
C GLU A 194 22.39 -8.59 7.85
N VAL A 195 22.14 -7.76 6.83
CA VAL A 195 20.79 -7.39 6.38
C VAL A 195 20.73 -7.39 4.85
N ILE A 196 19.64 -7.93 4.30
CA ILE A 196 19.26 -7.80 2.89
C ILE A 196 18.02 -6.93 2.82
N SER A 197 17.99 -5.95 1.91
CA SER A 197 16.88 -5.02 1.77
C SER A 197 16.38 -5.01 0.33
N PHE A 198 15.06 -4.99 0.14
CA PHE A 198 14.42 -4.87 -1.17
C PHE A 198 13.01 -4.29 -1.06
N GLY A 199 12.57 -3.61 -2.11
CA GLY A 199 11.21 -3.09 -2.19
C GLY A 199 10.22 -4.12 -2.73
N VAL A 200 8.99 -4.11 -2.23
CA VAL A 200 7.86 -4.89 -2.77
C VAL A 200 6.64 -4.02 -2.97
N ASN A 201 5.78 -4.40 -3.91
CA ASN A 201 4.47 -3.76 -4.01
C ASN A 201 3.54 -4.28 -2.90
N LEU A 202 3.19 -3.41 -1.95
CA LEU A 202 2.41 -3.81 -0.77
C LEU A 202 1.04 -4.38 -1.15
N LEU A 203 0.38 -3.82 -2.17
CA LEU A 203 -0.93 -4.28 -2.62
C LEU A 203 -0.86 -5.72 -3.15
N SER A 204 0.12 -6.01 -4.02
CA SER A 204 0.34 -7.36 -4.55
C SER A 204 0.67 -8.37 -3.44
N PHE A 205 1.43 -7.93 -2.43
CA PHE A 205 1.79 -8.75 -1.28
C PHE A 205 0.58 -9.00 -0.37
N ALA A 206 -0.21 -7.98 -0.09
CA ALA A 206 -1.42 -8.06 0.74
C ALA A 206 -2.49 -8.95 0.09
N GLU A 207 -2.73 -8.81 -1.22
CA GLU A 207 -3.67 -9.65 -1.96
C GLU A 207 -3.29 -11.14 -1.88
N LEU A 208 -1.99 -11.46 -1.94
CA LEU A 208 -1.50 -12.83 -1.77
C LEU A 208 -1.77 -13.37 -0.36
N LEU A 209 -1.48 -12.58 0.67
CA LEU A 209 -1.76 -12.98 2.05
C LEU A 209 -3.27 -13.14 2.31
N THR A 210 -4.10 -12.28 1.74
CA THR A 210 -5.56 -12.42 1.83
C THR A 210 -6.02 -13.69 1.12
N ALA A 211 -5.51 -13.99 -0.07
CA ALA A 211 -5.80 -15.24 -0.76
C ALA A 211 -5.37 -16.47 0.06
N PHE A 212 -4.30 -16.38 0.85
CA PHE A 212 -3.89 -17.45 1.76
C PHE A 212 -4.91 -17.67 2.89
N ILE A 213 -5.36 -16.59 3.51
CA ILE A 213 -6.34 -16.61 4.61
C ILE A 213 -7.69 -17.15 4.12
N ASP A 214 -8.19 -16.65 2.99
CA ASP A 214 -9.52 -17.00 2.48
C ASP A 214 -9.62 -18.47 2.04
N ASN A 215 -8.51 -19.07 1.59
CA ASN A 215 -8.48 -20.46 1.12
C ASN A 215 -8.12 -21.48 2.22
N ASN A 216 -8.02 -21.07 3.50
CA ASN A 216 -7.65 -21.93 4.62
C ASN A 216 -6.43 -22.82 4.34
N LEU A 217 -5.39 -22.23 3.73
CA LEU A 217 -4.19 -22.97 3.35
C LEU A 217 -3.41 -23.40 4.59
N SER A 218 -2.88 -24.63 4.56
CA SER A 218 -2.29 -25.28 5.73
C SER A 218 -0.85 -24.83 6.01
N ASN A 219 -0.08 -24.55 4.96
CA ASN A 219 1.32 -24.13 5.08
C ASN A 219 1.66 -23.08 4.01
N MET A 220 2.48 -22.09 4.40
CA MET A 220 3.10 -21.13 3.51
C MET A 220 4.61 -21.21 3.64
N ASN A 221 5.30 -21.40 2.51
CA ASN A 221 6.75 -21.32 2.43
C ASN A 221 7.13 -20.10 1.58
N ILE A 222 7.92 -19.19 2.15
CA ILE A 222 8.36 -17.97 1.50
C ILE A 222 9.85 -18.08 1.20
N VAL A 223 10.23 -17.96 -0.07
CA VAL A 223 11.62 -18.04 -0.52
C VAL A 223 11.98 -16.78 -1.31
N TYR A 224 12.96 -16.04 -0.83
CA TYR A 224 13.51 -14.89 -1.55
C TYR A 224 14.73 -15.30 -2.38
N TYR A 225 14.66 -15.09 -3.69
CA TYR A 225 15.77 -15.31 -4.63
C TYR A 225 16.46 -13.98 -4.95
N HIS A 226 17.53 -13.67 -4.23
CA HIS A 226 18.29 -12.43 -4.41
C HIS A 226 18.76 -12.22 -5.86
N GLU A 227 19.35 -13.22 -6.50
CA GLU A 227 19.85 -13.11 -7.89
C GLU A 227 18.74 -12.84 -8.92
N LYS A 228 17.50 -13.25 -8.61
CA LYS A 228 16.35 -13.11 -9.51
C LYS A 228 15.45 -11.93 -9.15
N ASN A 229 15.75 -11.22 -8.05
CA ASN A 229 14.91 -10.15 -7.51
C ASN A 229 13.45 -10.58 -7.38
N CYS A 230 13.18 -11.75 -6.80
CA CYS A 230 11.81 -12.23 -6.65
C CYS A 230 11.59 -12.99 -5.34
N ILE A 231 10.34 -12.96 -4.88
CA ILE A 231 9.85 -13.76 -3.76
C ILE A 231 8.91 -14.80 -4.33
N LEU A 232 9.14 -16.05 -3.96
CA LEU A 232 8.30 -17.19 -4.23
C LEU A 232 7.51 -17.54 -2.97
N PHE A 233 6.21 -17.69 -3.13
CA PHE A 233 5.33 -18.23 -2.10
C PHE A 233 4.80 -19.57 -2.56
N ASN A 234 5.08 -20.61 -1.79
CA ASN A 234 4.52 -21.94 -2.01
C ASN A 234 3.49 -22.18 -0.91
N CYS A 235 2.23 -22.20 -1.29
CA CYS A 235 1.13 -22.41 -0.38
C CYS A 235 0.53 -23.80 -0.61
N THR A 236 0.34 -24.59 0.44
CA THR A 236 -0.23 -25.94 0.30
C THR A 236 -1.62 -26.05 0.94
N GLN A 237 -2.57 -26.53 0.14
CA GLN A 237 -3.92 -26.86 0.57
C GLN A 237 -4.04 -28.37 0.71
N ILE A 238 -4.60 -28.81 1.84
CA ILE A 238 -4.99 -30.19 2.03
C ILE A 238 -6.48 -30.25 1.68
N ASP A 239 -6.83 -30.97 0.62
CA ASP A 239 -8.23 -31.19 0.27
C ASP A 239 -8.89 -32.09 1.31
N SER A 240 -9.66 -31.48 2.23
CA SER A 240 -10.50 -32.22 3.19
C SER A 240 -11.83 -32.68 2.58
N ASN A 241 -11.96 -32.68 1.26
CA ASN A 241 -13.20 -33.00 0.55
C ASN A 241 -13.36 -34.47 0.18
N ASP A 242 -12.54 -35.38 0.71
CA ASP A 242 -12.85 -36.81 0.64
C ASP A 242 -13.69 -37.24 1.85
N GLY A 243 -14.94 -36.76 1.85
CA GLY A 243 -16.00 -37.15 2.77
C GLY A 243 -16.88 -38.27 2.22
N ASN A 244 -16.36 -39.11 1.32
CA ASN A 244 -17.04 -40.37 0.96
C ASN A 244 -16.47 -41.49 1.84
N GLU A 245 -17.24 -41.88 2.85
CA GLU A 245 -16.95 -43.00 3.78
C GLU A 245 -16.86 -44.39 3.12
N ASP A 246 -16.72 -44.50 1.80
CA ASP A 246 -16.81 -45.76 1.05
C ASP A 246 -15.57 -46.12 0.19
N ASN A 247 -14.43 -45.44 0.35
CA ASN A 247 -13.21 -45.81 -0.36
C ASN A 247 -12.32 -46.72 0.51
N GLU A 248 -12.45 -48.04 0.34
CA GLU A 248 -11.57 -49.08 0.93
C GLU A 248 -10.16 -49.11 0.32
N ASP A 249 -9.87 -48.28 -0.68
CA ASP A 249 -8.54 -48.10 -1.24
C ASP A 249 -8.01 -46.74 -0.80
N GLY A 250 -6.96 -46.72 0.02
CA GLY A 250 -6.34 -45.50 0.57
C GLY A 250 -5.76 -44.58 -0.51
N GLU A 251 -6.61 -43.83 -1.21
CA GLU A 251 -6.22 -42.74 -2.09
C GLU A 251 -5.66 -41.59 -1.24
N GLU A 252 -4.40 -41.26 -1.51
CA GLU A 252 -3.67 -40.19 -0.86
C GLU A 252 -4.43 -38.86 -1.06
N CYS A 253 -4.77 -38.18 0.04
CA CYS A 253 -5.35 -36.84 -0.02
C CYS A 253 -4.50 -35.95 -0.95
N GLY A 254 -5.11 -35.42 -2.01
CA GLY A 254 -4.41 -34.56 -2.96
C GLY A 254 -3.92 -33.28 -2.28
N GLU A 255 -2.61 -33.09 -2.17
CA GLU A 255 -2.03 -31.82 -1.75
C GLU A 255 -1.95 -30.88 -2.96
N ILE A 256 -2.73 -29.80 -2.95
CA ILE A 256 -2.66 -28.76 -3.99
C ILE A 256 -1.60 -27.74 -3.57
N ILE A 257 -0.50 -27.67 -4.33
CA ILE A 257 0.55 -26.67 -4.15
C ILE A 257 0.32 -25.53 -5.12
N THR A 258 0.13 -24.31 -4.60
CA THR A 258 0.03 -23.10 -5.40
C THR A 258 1.28 -22.24 -5.23
N GLU A 259 1.90 -21.88 -6.35
CA GLU A 259 3.10 -21.04 -6.39
C GLU A 259 2.76 -19.63 -6.84
N TYR A 260 3.17 -18.62 -6.06
CA TYR A 260 3.04 -17.21 -6.41
C TYR A 260 4.39 -16.53 -6.50
N PHE A 261 4.53 -15.67 -7.51
CA PHE A 261 5.75 -14.92 -7.78
C PHE A 261 5.51 -13.41 -7.61
N ILE A 262 6.27 -12.80 -6.72
CA ILE A 262 6.32 -11.34 -6.54
C ILE A 262 7.70 -10.85 -6.97
N GLN A 263 7.73 -9.95 -7.94
CA GLN A 263 8.96 -9.28 -8.35
C GLN A 263 9.35 -8.21 -7.29
N THR A 264 10.59 -8.24 -6.84
CA THR A 264 11.14 -7.22 -5.94
C THR A 264 11.75 -6.07 -6.73
N LYS A 265 11.77 -4.91 -6.11
CA LYS A 265 12.37 -3.67 -6.60
C LYS A 265 13.68 -3.41 -5.87
N HIS A 266 14.51 -2.55 -6.44
CA HIS A 266 15.70 -2.06 -5.75
C HIS A 266 15.31 -1.41 -4.42
N SER A 267 16.11 -1.70 -3.39
CA SER A 267 15.97 -1.10 -2.07
C SER A 267 16.11 0.41 -2.14
N VAL A 268 15.27 1.12 -1.39
CA VAL A 268 15.46 2.53 -1.07
C VAL A 268 15.76 2.61 0.41
N GLU A 269 16.87 3.23 0.78
CA GLU A 269 17.26 3.37 2.18
C GLU A 269 16.20 4.20 2.93
N PRO A 270 15.52 3.60 3.93
CA PRO A 270 14.49 4.30 4.69
C PRO A 270 15.11 5.31 5.65
N VAL A 271 14.31 6.28 6.10
CA VAL A 271 14.71 7.25 7.12
C VAL A 271 14.85 6.55 8.47
N ASP A 272 15.98 6.72 9.15
CA ASP A 272 16.16 6.21 10.50
C ASP A 272 15.71 7.24 11.55
N PHE A 273 14.47 7.10 12.02
CA PHE A 273 13.92 7.93 13.10
C PHE A 273 14.51 7.58 14.49
N THR A 274 15.11 6.40 14.67
CA THR A 274 15.60 5.94 15.99
C THR A 274 16.95 6.56 16.37
N VAL A 275 17.75 6.93 15.38
CA VAL A 275 19.01 7.66 15.58
C VAL A 275 18.75 9.15 15.84
N GLN A 276 17.61 9.67 15.39
CA GLN A 276 17.24 11.08 15.49
C GLN A 276 16.42 11.40 16.75
N SER A 277 15.90 10.42 17.49
CA SER A 277 15.00 10.68 18.63
C SER A 277 15.68 11.50 19.74
N PRO A 278 15.28 12.77 19.95
CA PRO A 278 15.82 13.60 21.01
C PRO A 278 15.17 13.23 22.37
N SER A 279 15.43 14.01 23.42
CA SER A 279 14.93 13.76 24.78
C SER A 279 13.42 13.46 24.82
N LEU A 280 13.05 12.48 25.65
CA LEU A 280 11.68 12.03 25.89
C LEU A 280 10.87 13.11 26.63
N LEU A 281 9.67 13.45 26.14
CA LEU A 281 8.71 14.34 26.83
C LEU A 281 7.66 13.56 27.62
N ASN A 282 7.03 12.57 26.97
CA ASN A 282 5.96 11.78 27.57
C ASN A 282 6.00 10.33 27.11
N SER A 283 5.64 9.41 28.01
CA SER A 283 5.46 7.98 27.76
C SER A 283 4.11 7.54 28.34
N ILE A 284 3.16 7.23 27.46
CA ILE A 284 1.81 6.80 27.83
C ILE A 284 1.57 5.39 27.30
N ILE A 285 1.01 4.49 28.12
CA ILE A 285 0.60 3.15 27.71
C ILE A 285 -0.87 2.98 28.07
N LEU A 286 -1.63 2.49 27.10
CA LEU A 286 -3.05 2.22 27.22
C LEU A 286 -3.41 0.93 26.47
N ASP A 287 -4.61 0.43 26.73
CA ASP A 287 -5.15 -0.73 26.02
C ASP A 287 -5.55 -0.32 24.60
N ALA A 288 -5.18 -1.16 23.62
CA ALA A 288 -5.33 -0.82 22.20
C ALA A 288 -6.80 -0.63 21.80
N TYR A 289 -7.70 -1.42 22.38
CA TYR A 289 -9.14 -1.34 22.17
C TYR A 289 -9.70 0.03 22.54
N GLU A 290 -9.33 0.56 23.71
CA GLU A 290 -9.84 1.86 24.16
C GLU A 290 -9.37 3.00 23.25
N PHE A 291 -8.10 2.96 22.81
CA PHE A 291 -7.60 3.95 21.86
C PHE A 291 -8.30 3.85 20.50
N GLN A 292 -8.60 2.63 20.06
CA GLN A 292 -9.30 2.39 18.80
C GLN A 292 -10.71 2.98 18.82
N GLU A 293 -11.46 2.80 19.91
CA GLU A 293 -12.79 3.39 20.09
C GLU A 293 -12.71 4.93 20.02
N ILE A 294 -11.74 5.53 20.71
CA ILE A 294 -11.53 6.99 20.68
C ILE A 294 -11.27 7.50 19.25
N LEU A 295 -10.43 6.80 18.48
CA LEU A 295 -10.16 7.17 17.10
C LEU A 295 -11.35 6.96 16.16
N ASN A 296 -12.20 5.96 16.44
CA ASN A 296 -13.42 5.69 15.67
C ASN A 296 -14.53 6.70 15.92
N ASP A 297 -14.57 7.30 17.13
CA ASP A 297 -15.52 8.35 17.48
C ASP A 297 -15.28 9.67 16.72
N PHE A 298 -14.08 9.86 16.19
CA PHE A 298 -13.73 11.05 15.44
C PHE A 298 -14.26 10.99 13.99
N ASP A 299 -14.72 12.15 13.50
CA ASP A 299 -15.21 12.32 12.13
C ASP A 299 -14.15 11.95 11.07
N ARG A 300 -14.56 11.18 10.06
CA ARG A 300 -13.66 10.73 8.98
C ARG A 300 -13.19 11.86 8.07
N THR A 301 -13.78 13.05 8.14
CA THR A 301 -13.40 14.25 7.38
C THR A 301 -12.33 15.10 8.05
N ILE A 302 -11.87 14.72 9.25
CA ILE A 302 -10.84 15.47 9.98
C ILE A 302 -9.48 15.40 9.26
N ASP A 303 -8.82 16.55 9.18
CA ASP A 303 -7.49 16.73 8.59
C ASP A 303 -6.38 16.57 9.65
N ALA A 304 -6.58 17.11 10.85
CA ALA A 304 -5.55 17.16 11.87
C ALA A 304 -6.03 16.74 13.27
N LEU A 305 -5.13 16.10 14.02
CA LEU A 305 -5.30 15.69 15.40
C LEU A 305 -4.24 16.38 16.26
N GLU A 306 -4.70 17.20 17.18
CA GLU A 306 -3.89 17.82 18.22
C GLU A 306 -3.84 16.92 19.45
N ILE A 307 -2.62 16.68 19.94
CA ILE A 307 -2.35 15.92 21.15
C ILE A 307 -1.71 16.88 22.16
N LYS A 308 -2.43 17.14 23.25
CA LYS A 308 -1.94 17.93 24.40
C LYS A 308 -1.77 17.01 25.60
N ILE A 309 -0.59 16.98 26.20
CA ILE A 309 -0.28 16.15 27.38
C ILE A 309 0.31 17.06 28.45
N ASN A 310 -0.21 16.95 29.68
CA ASN A 310 0.38 17.55 30.87
C ASN A 310 0.39 16.54 32.03
N GLN A 311 0.87 16.94 33.21
CA GLN A 311 0.97 16.05 34.38
C GLN A 311 -0.39 15.53 34.89
N HIS A 312 -1.50 16.13 34.47
CA HIS A 312 -2.84 15.85 35.00
C HIS A 312 -3.78 15.18 33.99
N LYS A 313 -3.56 15.36 32.68
CA LYS A 313 -4.43 14.85 31.63
C LYS A 313 -3.73 14.77 30.27
N MET A 314 -4.28 13.90 29.43
CA MET A 314 -4.07 13.90 27.98
C MET A 314 -5.36 14.36 27.30
N THR A 315 -5.24 15.25 26.33
CA THR A 315 -6.33 15.80 25.55
C THR A 315 -6.05 15.52 24.08
N LEU A 316 -7.05 14.94 23.40
CA LEU A 316 -7.08 14.74 21.95
C LEU A 316 -8.11 15.69 21.37
N LYS A 317 -7.67 16.65 20.55
CA LYS A 317 -8.54 17.63 19.90
C LYS A 317 -8.46 17.46 18.39
N THR A 318 -9.60 17.31 17.74
CA THR A 318 -9.66 17.22 16.28
C THR A 318 -9.87 18.62 15.69
N VAL A 319 -9.20 18.90 14.57
CA VAL A 319 -9.30 20.16 13.85
C VAL A 319 -9.73 19.85 12.41
N GLY A 320 -10.95 20.27 12.06
CA GLY A 320 -11.56 20.05 10.74
C GLY A 320 -11.89 21.36 10.01
N THR A 321 -12.19 21.25 8.71
CA THR A 321 -12.33 22.37 7.75
C THR A 321 -13.49 23.34 8.04
N LEU A 322 -14.44 22.98 8.93
CA LEU A 322 -15.65 23.76 9.24
C LEU A 322 -15.77 24.18 10.72
N GLN A 323 -14.65 24.25 11.47
CA GLN A 323 -14.63 24.53 12.92
C GLN A 323 -15.34 23.49 13.81
N CYS A 324 -15.79 22.37 13.25
CA CYS A 324 -16.18 21.20 14.03
C CYS A 324 -14.94 20.64 14.71
N THR A 325 -14.82 20.86 16.02
CA THR A 325 -13.76 20.30 16.84
C THR A 325 -14.38 19.33 17.84
N ALA A 326 -13.88 18.10 17.87
CA ALA A 326 -14.19 17.15 18.92
C ALA A 326 -13.00 17.13 19.89
N THR A 327 -13.28 17.17 21.19
CA THR A 327 -12.22 17.14 22.21
C THR A 327 -12.50 16.02 23.19
N SER A 328 -11.57 15.07 23.27
CA SER A 328 -11.59 13.97 24.24
C SER A 328 -10.55 14.23 25.32
N ASN A 329 -10.97 14.21 26.59
CA ASN A 329 -10.11 14.51 27.74
C ASN A 329 -9.97 13.29 28.63
N PHE A 330 -8.74 12.90 28.94
CA PHE A 330 -8.40 11.73 29.74
C PHE A 330 -7.54 12.15 30.92
N PRO A 331 -8.06 12.12 32.16
CA PRO A 331 -7.26 12.37 33.35
C PRO A 331 -6.12 11.36 33.48
N ALA A 332 -4.95 11.78 33.97
CA ALA A 332 -3.75 10.93 34.10
C ALA A 332 -3.97 9.71 35.03
N ASN A 333 -4.91 9.82 35.96
CA ASN A 333 -5.32 8.75 36.89
C ASN A 333 -6.55 7.96 36.39
N SER A 334 -6.97 8.15 35.14
CA SER A 334 -8.04 7.38 34.53
C SER A 334 -7.66 5.90 34.44
N GLU A 335 -8.64 5.01 34.55
CA GLU A 335 -8.46 3.56 34.37
C GLU A 335 -7.99 3.22 32.94
N VAL A 336 -8.16 4.16 32.00
CA VAL A 336 -7.73 4.05 30.60
C VAL A 336 -6.22 3.89 30.44
N PHE A 337 -5.43 4.39 31.40
CA PHE A 337 -3.97 4.35 31.31
C PHE A 337 -3.39 3.22 32.15
N ASN A 338 -2.68 2.28 31.51
CA ASN A 338 -1.82 1.35 32.23
C ASN A 338 -0.54 2.04 32.73
N LYS A 339 -0.07 3.08 32.03
CA LYS A 339 1.09 3.90 32.39
C LYS A 339 0.90 5.33 31.89
N PHE A 340 1.17 6.32 32.73
CA PHE A 340 1.16 7.73 32.35
C PHE A 340 2.39 8.44 32.95
N GLU A 341 3.38 8.75 32.11
CA GLU A 341 4.56 9.53 32.48
C GLU A 341 4.62 10.79 31.62
N CYS A 342 4.54 11.96 32.26
CA CYS A 342 4.72 13.27 31.65
C CYS A 342 5.85 13.99 32.37
N TYR A 343 6.93 14.28 31.65
CA TYR A 343 8.10 14.99 32.19
C TYR A 343 7.94 16.50 31.98
N GLU A 344 7.47 16.91 30.80
CA GLU A 344 7.18 18.30 30.45
C GLU A 344 5.86 18.38 29.67
N PRO A 345 5.05 19.44 29.88
CA PRO A 345 3.80 19.58 29.17
C PRO A 345 4.05 19.90 27.70
N SER A 346 3.29 19.28 26.81
CA SER A 346 3.52 19.35 25.36
C SER A 346 2.23 19.46 24.59
N LYS A 347 2.26 20.19 23.47
CA LYS A 347 1.14 20.35 22.54
C LYS A 347 1.68 20.24 21.11
N PHE A 348 1.22 19.25 20.36
CA PHE A 348 1.62 19.04 18.97
C PHE A 348 0.42 18.62 18.12
N CYS A 349 0.43 19.02 16.84
CA CYS A 349 -0.62 18.70 15.88
C CYS A 349 -0.07 17.75 14.81
N TYR A 350 -0.86 16.79 14.36
CA TYR A 350 -0.44 15.77 13.40
C TYR A 350 -1.54 15.56 12.35
N LYS A 351 -1.18 15.08 11.15
CA LYS A 351 -2.19 14.67 10.17
C LYS A 351 -3.00 13.48 10.68
N PHE A 352 -4.32 13.64 10.75
CA PHE A 352 -5.21 12.60 11.27
C PHE A 352 -5.23 11.34 10.39
N THR A 353 -4.95 11.48 9.09
CA THR A 353 -4.81 10.34 8.15
C THR A 353 -3.79 9.31 8.63
N TYR A 354 -2.72 9.72 9.31
CA TYR A 354 -1.73 8.78 9.86
C TYR A 354 -2.29 7.93 11.00
N PHE A 355 -3.17 8.51 11.84
CA PHE A 355 -3.87 7.76 12.89
C PHE A 355 -4.90 6.77 12.34
N LYS A 356 -5.56 7.11 11.22
CA LYS A 356 -6.47 6.17 10.53
C LYS A 356 -5.75 4.92 10.03
N VAL A 357 -4.50 5.04 9.58
CA VAL A 357 -3.70 3.89 9.13
C VAL A 357 -3.42 2.94 10.30
N MET A 358 -3.21 3.48 11.51
CA MET A 358 -2.95 2.68 12.72
C MET A 358 -4.15 1.86 13.18
N LEU A 359 -5.40 2.22 12.80
CA LEU A 359 -6.60 1.48 13.18
C LEU A 359 -6.52 -0.02 12.82
N LYS A 360 -5.91 -0.35 11.68
CA LYS A 360 -5.69 -1.76 11.26
C LYS A 360 -4.75 -2.50 12.21
N GLY A 361 -3.68 -1.84 12.66
CA GLY A 361 -2.74 -2.40 13.63
C GLY A 361 -3.36 -2.50 15.02
N LEU A 362 -4.17 -1.50 15.42
CA LEU A 362 -4.87 -1.49 16.71
C LEU A 362 -5.84 -2.66 16.85
N ALA A 363 -6.55 -3.01 15.78
CA ALA A 363 -7.50 -4.12 15.76
C ALA A 363 -6.89 -5.49 16.11
N VAL A 364 -5.58 -5.67 15.90
CA VAL A 364 -4.85 -6.92 16.20
C VAL A 364 -3.90 -6.78 17.40
N SER A 365 -3.89 -5.62 18.05
CA SER A 365 -2.96 -5.31 19.13
C SER A 365 -3.65 -5.36 20.48
N SER A 366 -2.88 -5.73 21.51
CA SER A 366 -3.35 -5.75 22.89
C SER A 366 -3.10 -4.41 23.59
N LYS A 367 -1.94 -3.80 23.35
CA LYS A 367 -1.50 -2.57 23.99
C LYS A 367 -0.91 -1.60 22.98
N ILE A 368 -1.03 -0.32 23.28
CA ILE A 368 -0.39 0.77 22.55
C ILE A 368 0.46 1.60 23.52
N SER A 369 1.69 1.89 23.11
CA SER A 369 2.59 2.84 23.76
C SER A 369 2.72 4.07 22.89
N LEU A 370 2.44 5.24 23.45
CA LEU A 370 2.57 6.56 22.83
C LEU A 370 3.74 7.28 23.50
N THR A 371 4.77 7.57 22.71
CA THR A 371 6.00 8.23 23.15
C THR A 371 6.15 9.53 22.36
N THR A 372 6.32 10.66 23.05
CA THR A 372 6.51 11.98 22.43
C THR A 372 7.90 12.51 22.75
N HIS A 373 8.51 13.20 21.80
CA HIS A 373 9.86 13.76 21.90
C HIS A 373 9.84 15.29 21.86
N VAL A 374 10.93 15.94 22.29
CA VAL A 374 11.05 17.42 22.38
C VAL A 374 10.85 18.16 21.05
N ASP A 375 11.12 17.50 19.93
CA ASP A 375 10.91 18.00 18.57
C ASP A 375 9.47 17.82 18.05
N GLY A 376 8.61 17.23 18.87
CA GLY A 376 7.23 16.90 18.53
C GLY A 376 7.08 15.62 17.74
N MET A 377 8.13 14.81 17.56
CA MET A 377 7.96 13.48 16.99
C MET A 377 7.16 12.60 17.95
N VAL A 378 6.15 11.90 17.41
CA VAL A 378 5.45 10.81 18.09
C VAL A 378 5.94 9.48 17.57
N LYS A 379 6.39 8.63 18.50
CA LYS A 379 6.58 7.19 18.30
C LYS A 379 5.39 6.46 18.93
N VAL A 380 4.67 5.70 18.11
CA VAL A 380 3.63 4.77 18.56
C VAL A 380 4.15 3.35 18.43
N GLN A 381 3.99 2.53 19.45
CA GLN A 381 4.36 1.13 19.41
C GLN A 381 3.18 0.27 19.85
N LEU A 382 2.74 -0.62 18.96
CA LEU A 382 1.67 -1.58 19.20
C LEU A 382 2.27 -2.94 19.53
N LEU A 383 1.69 -3.59 20.54
CA LEU A 383 2.05 -4.95 20.97
C LEU A 383 1.00 -5.95 20.47
N THR A 384 1.39 -6.79 19.53
CA THR A 384 0.59 -7.91 19.01
C THR A 384 1.10 -9.22 19.61
N LYS A 385 0.19 -10.10 20.01
CA LYS A 385 0.51 -11.44 20.51
C LYS A 385 0.08 -12.49 19.49
N SER A 386 0.83 -13.59 19.40
CA SER A 386 0.41 -14.75 18.62
C SER A 386 -0.76 -15.47 19.31
N ASP A 387 -1.68 -16.03 18.52
CA ASP A 387 -2.78 -16.86 19.01
C ASP A 387 -2.31 -18.24 19.47
N GLU A 388 -1.22 -18.76 18.87
CA GLU A 388 -0.68 -20.09 19.15
C GLU A 388 0.28 -20.11 20.35
N ASP A 389 1.05 -19.04 20.54
CA ASP A 389 2.05 -18.93 21.61
C ASP A 389 1.98 -17.58 22.31
N GLN A 390 1.58 -17.62 23.58
CA GLN A 390 1.33 -16.42 24.39
C GLN A 390 2.61 -15.62 24.70
N ASP A 391 3.78 -16.26 24.62
CA ASP A 391 5.08 -15.61 24.88
C ASP A 391 5.68 -14.98 23.61
N THR A 392 5.19 -15.35 22.43
CA THR A 392 5.68 -14.83 21.15
C THR A 392 4.95 -13.53 20.78
N ALA A 393 5.67 -12.42 20.91
CA ALA A 393 5.15 -11.07 20.67
C ALA A 393 5.76 -10.39 19.43
N ALA A 394 4.91 -9.77 18.62
CA ALA A 394 5.25 -8.92 17.49
C ALA A 394 5.01 -7.45 17.83
N TYR A 395 5.77 -6.58 17.17
CA TYR A 395 5.66 -5.13 17.38
C TYR A 395 5.42 -4.43 16.05
N ILE A 396 4.48 -3.48 16.09
CA ILE A 396 4.25 -2.54 15.00
C ILE A 396 4.61 -1.16 15.54
N GLU A 397 5.53 -0.47 14.88
CA GLU A 397 5.98 0.88 15.26
C GLU A 397 5.52 1.88 14.21
N TYR A 398 5.08 3.06 14.65
CA TYR A 398 4.78 4.19 13.79
C TYR A 398 5.57 5.40 14.28
N PHE A 399 6.21 6.10 13.36
CA PHE A 399 6.89 7.36 13.60
C PHE A 399 6.15 8.45 12.84
N MET A 400 5.81 9.54 13.53
CA MET A 400 5.05 10.67 13.01
C MET A 400 5.72 11.97 13.40
N LEU A 401 6.01 12.81 12.41
CA LEU A 401 6.43 14.19 12.64
C LEU A 401 5.20 15.10 12.82
N PRO A 402 5.31 16.16 13.63
CA PRO A 402 4.23 17.11 13.81
C PRO A 402 4.02 17.92 12.52
N ASN A 403 2.81 18.43 12.33
CA ASN A 403 2.53 19.47 11.36
C ASN A 403 3.34 20.73 11.71
N LEU A 404 3.72 21.50 10.70
CA LEU A 404 4.28 22.82 10.93
C LEU A 404 3.23 23.67 11.67
N PRO A 405 3.63 24.50 12.64
CA PRO A 405 2.71 25.40 13.32
C PRO A 405 2.13 26.36 12.27
N ASP A 406 0.80 26.41 12.14
CA ASP A 406 0.17 27.45 11.33
C ASP A 406 0.28 28.77 12.12
N GLU A 407 0.78 29.83 11.47
CA GLU A 407 0.94 31.17 12.07
C GLU A 407 -0.38 31.79 12.58
N ASP A 408 -1.52 31.14 12.31
CA ASP A 408 -2.88 31.59 12.67
C ASP A 408 -3.51 30.88 13.89
N PHE A 409 -2.92 29.78 14.41
CA PHE A 409 -3.51 29.02 15.54
C PHE A 409 -3.04 29.46 16.94
N ASP A 410 -2.11 30.42 17.04
CA ASP A 410 -1.55 30.89 18.32
C ASP A 410 -2.39 31.98 19.02
N ASN A 411 -3.59 32.30 18.51
CA ASN A 411 -4.43 33.37 19.08
C ASN A 411 -5.45 32.91 20.14
N GLU A 412 -5.48 31.63 20.52
CA GLU A 412 -6.19 31.20 21.72
C GLU A 412 -5.19 31.01 22.86
N ASN A 413 -5.27 31.89 23.87
CA ASN A 413 -4.58 31.81 25.17
C ASN A 413 -5.00 30.55 25.94
N ASP A 414 -4.66 29.37 25.42
CA ASP A 414 -4.71 28.12 26.17
C ASP A 414 -3.38 27.98 26.89
N GLU A 415 -3.24 28.67 28.02
CA GLU A 415 -2.11 28.50 28.92
C GLU A 415 -1.86 26.99 29.12
N ILE A 416 -0.63 26.58 28.84
CA ILE A 416 -0.12 25.25 29.11
C ILE A 416 0.13 25.20 30.61
N ILE A 417 -0.94 25.01 31.40
CA ILE A 417 -0.86 24.71 32.84
C ILE A 417 -1.05 23.22 33.04
#